data_AF-A0A9P0ZG98-F1
#
_entry.id   AF-A0A9P0ZG98-F1
#
_cell.length_a   1.000
_cell.length_b   1.000
_cell.length_c   1.000
_cell.angle_alpha   90.00
_cell.angle_beta   90.00
_cell.angle_gamma   90.00
#
_symmetry.space_group_name_H-M   'P 1'
#
loop_
_entity.id
_entity.type
_entity.pdbx_description
1 polymer ?
#
loop_
_entity_poly.entity_id
_entity_poly.type
_entity_poly.pdbx_seq_one_letter_code
_entity_poly.pdbx_strand_id
1 'polypeptide(L)'
;MKSYCCWKEGKKLQKGTENKMYTKLDYRTGCKAMLQFSISCDGEWTVSKHIIDHNHAFCAIGQRHLLKSHRGVDREYLEFIMLMKESGTKVSDVHRMLQKQAGGVSALGFTKRDAYNVLESERSKTFDGTDSNTLIGIFKKRAEVECDFFFDFELVDGILTCFFWRDGQMRSDYERFGDLVVHDTTYRTNKYDMICSPFIGMNHHCKNIMFGCGFILNERVESFVWLFQTFLKSMGGKHPISFMTDQSFSMATAIKSVFPGARHRLCTWHIDENSKKHIMHLRKKINFVSLFDYVVKRCDTVAEFDFYWNELNTVYECSDNTWLKRLYSHKEKWCPAFSKDYFSGGVLSSQRSESTNRSISRRLTKTATLCDFYKMFCDVVDEWRLDENGHDFRCSEGTVEMILLQDTLLTHARDVYTLEIFKVFQEQYLKGMSHFFKLISQNCHDYVYHVWLNGVDMIRHSVTFNRHDNTVTCTCKMFSEVGIFCRHILPIYNVHCVKCIPQVYILSRWTKAAILPNVNLSVTHGTDIMSGKILEDSVWRVQMTRKFNSVLSASAAFPEARQVCDQGYESIKHFLDAQRDASVVDESASRTILDPPRSRSKGQ
;
A
#
# COMPACT_ATOMS: atom_id res chain seq x y z
N MET A 1 51.55 11.59 -3.58
CA MET A 1 51.37 11.94 -5.02
C MET A 1 49.88 11.92 -5.35
N LYS A 2 49.42 12.82 -6.20
CA LYS A 2 48.01 12.92 -6.62
C LYS A 2 47.91 12.84 -8.15
N SER A 3 47.10 11.93 -8.67
CA SER A 3 46.97 11.70 -10.12
C SER A 3 45.57 12.07 -10.60
N TYR A 4 45.48 12.72 -11.75
CA TYR A 4 44.26 13.09 -12.45
C TYR A 4 44.29 12.45 -13.83
N CYS A 5 43.26 11.66 -14.15
CA CYS A 5 43.19 10.93 -15.41
C CYS A 5 42.03 11.41 -16.27
N CYS A 6 42.09 11.12 -17.57
CA CYS A 6 41.00 11.39 -18.48
C CYS A 6 39.71 10.68 -18.06
N TRP A 7 38.55 11.31 -18.26
CA TRP A 7 37.24 10.72 -17.95
C TRP A 7 36.91 9.44 -18.76
N LYS A 8 37.65 9.18 -19.85
CA LYS A 8 37.57 7.96 -20.68
C LYS A 8 38.67 6.93 -20.36
N GLU A 9 39.35 7.06 -19.23
CA GLU A 9 40.37 6.11 -18.78
C GLU A 9 39.82 4.69 -18.59
N GLY A 10 40.66 3.70 -18.87
CA GLY A 10 40.39 2.29 -18.62
C GLY A 10 39.59 1.61 -19.73
N LYS A 11 39.35 0.30 -19.58
CA LYS A 11 38.47 -0.48 -20.46
C LYS A 11 37.48 -1.25 -19.59
N LYS A 12 36.24 -1.41 -20.03
CA LYS A 12 35.27 -2.23 -19.30
C LYS A 12 35.69 -3.69 -19.39
N LEU A 13 35.82 -4.33 -18.22
CA LEU A 13 36.02 -5.77 -18.10
C LEU A 13 34.75 -6.46 -18.62
N GLN A 14 34.89 -7.35 -19.60
CA GLN A 14 33.80 -8.22 -20.04
C GLN A 14 33.52 -9.23 -18.93
N LYS A 15 32.49 -8.99 -18.11
CA LYS A 15 31.86 -10.05 -17.32
C LYS A 15 30.79 -10.72 -18.19
N GLY A 16 30.68 -12.04 -18.07
CA GLY A 16 29.83 -12.92 -18.88
C GLY A 16 28.43 -12.39 -19.14
N THR A 17 27.93 -12.66 -20.33
CA THR A 17 26.64 -12.24 -20.88
C THR A 17 25.47 -12.81 -20.09
N GLU A 18 25.01 -12.06 -19.08
CA GLU A 18 23.63 -12.15 -18.60
C GLU A 18 22.80 -11.03 -19.24
N ASN A 19 21.63 -11.39 -19.77
CA ASN A 19 20.68 -10.47 -20.41
C ASN A 19 20.17 -9.41 -19.42
N LYS A 20 20.90 -8.31 -19.26
CA LYS A 20 20.45 -7.13 -18.52
C LYS A 20 19.64 -6.22 -19.44
N MET A 21 18.39 -5.90 -19.07
CA MET A 21 17.52 -4.98 -19.82
C MET A 21 18.04 -3.52 -19.88
N TYR A 22 19.09 -3.19 -19.12
CA TYR A 22 19.78 -1.90 -19.20
C TYR A 22 21.29 -2.07 -19.07
N THR A 23 22.02 -1.70 -20.12
CA THR A 23 23.48 -1.55 -20.07
C THR A 23 23.83 -0.07 -19.91
N LYS A 24 24.47 0.29 -18.79
CA LYS A 24 25.09 1.61 -18.62
C LYS A 24 26.03 1.87 -19.80
N LEU A 25 25.83 3.00 -20.48
CA LEU A 25 26.69 3.43 -21.59
C LEU A 25 28.13 3.51 -21.09
N ASP A 26 29.02 2.80 -21.77
CA ASP A 26 30.43 2.81 -21.49
C ASP A 26 31.12 3.84 -22.38
N TYR A 27 31.73 4.82 -21.75
CA TYR A 27 32.44 5.89 -22.45
C TYR A 27 33.95 5.72 -22.39
N ARG A 28 34.44 4.66 -21.74
CA ARG A 28 35.86 4.41 -21.57
C ARG A 28 36.48 3.92 -22.89
N THR A 29 37.60 4.53 -23.29
CA THR A 29 38.31 4.21 -24.54
C THR A 29 39.71 3.66 -24.27
N GLY A 30 40.09 3.44 -23.02
CA GLY A 30 41.46 3.12 -22.62
C GLY A 30 42.38 4.33 -22.72
N CYS A 31 41.84 5.55 -22.60
CA CYS A 31 42.63 6.77 -22.68
C CYS A 31 43.68 6.79 -21.56
N LYS A 32 44.94 7.06 -21.91
CA LYS A 32 46.08 7.10 -20.96
C LYS A 32 46.48 8.52 -20.57
N ALA A 33 45.79 9.55 -21.09
CA ALA A 33 46.06 10.93 -20.74
C ALA A 33 45.87 11.13 -19.23
N MET A 34 46.90 11.67 -18.59
CA MET A 34 46.95 11.85 -17.14
C MET A 34 47.92 12.95 -16.74
N LEU A 35 47.70 13.51 -15.56
CA LEU A 35 48.56 14.47 -14.91
C LEU A 35 48.81 14.03 -13.47
N GLN A 36 50.06 13.94 -13.04
CA GLN A 36 50.45 13.52 -11.71
C GLN A 36 51.25 14.63 -11.02
N PHE A 37 50.92 14.86 -9.75
CA PHE A 37 51.57 15.81 -8.89
C PHE A 37 52.28 15.11 -7.74
N SER A 38 53.53 15.49 -7.50
CA SER A 38 54.23 15.32 -6.22
C SER A 38 53.93 16.52 -5.34
N ILE A 39 53.61 16.26 -4.08
CA ILE A 39 53.31 17.29 -3.09
C ILE A 39 54.45 17.23 -2.08
N SER A 40 55.23 18.30 -1.95
CA SER A 40 56.31 18.38 -0.95
C SER A 40 55.74 18.46 0.47
N CYS A 41 56.59 18.28 1.47
CA CYS A 41 56.22 18.49 2.88
C CYS A 41 55.74 19.92 3.16
N ASP A 42 56.19 20.90 2.37
CA ASP A 42 55.80 22.31 2.47
C ASP A 42 54.53 22.63 1.66
N GLY A 43 53.91 21.63 1.03
CA GLY A 43 52.68 21.77 0.27
C GLY A 43 52.86 22.29 -1.15
N GLU A 44 54.10 22.38 -1.66
CA GLU A 44 54.37 22.76 -3.05
C GLU A 44 54.02 21.62 -4.02
N TRP A 45 53.30 21.96 -5.09
CA TRP A 45 52.86 21.01 -6.11
C TRP A 45 53.83 21.03 -7.28
N THR A 46 54.52 19.92 -7.50
CA THR A 46 55.38 19.72 -8.67
C THR A 46 54.76 18.68 -9.59
N VAL A 47 54.72 18.96 -10.90
CA VAL A 47 54.24 17.99 -11.89
C VAL A 47 55.29 16.90 -12.04
N SER A 48 54.97 15.70 -11.56
CA SER A 48 55.86 14.53 -11.65
C SER A 48 55.65 13.71 -12.93
N LYS A 49 54.46 13.81 -13.55
CA LYS A 49 54.16 13.11 -14.81
C LYS A 49 53.05 13.81 -15.58
N HIS A 50 53.22 13.96 -16.89
CA HIS A 50 52.20 14.52 -17.78
C HIS A 50 52.12 13.71 -19.06
N ILE A 51 50.98 13.06 -19.30
CA ILE A 51 50.64 12.39 -20.56
C ILE A 51 49.54 13.21 -21.23
N ILE A 52 49.90 13.89 -22.31
CA ILE A 52 49.03 14.87 -22.99
C ILE A 52 48.11 14.19 -24.01
N ASP A 53 48.57 13.11 -24.65
CA ASP A 53 47.88 12.53 -25.80
C ASP A 53 46.57 11.83 -25.41
N HIS A 54 45.47 12.29 -26.01
CA HIS A 54 44.16 11.68 -25.91
C HIS A 54 43.88 10.79 -27.13
N ASN A 55 43.23 9.65 -26.91
CA ASN A 55 42.80 8.74 -27.98
C ASN A 55 41.37 8.98 -28.47
N HIS A 56 40.83 10.17 -28.21
CA HIS A 56 39.47 10.56 -28.56
C HIS A 56 39.40 12.08 -28.75
N ALA A 57 38.42 12.54 -29.53
CA ALA A 57 38.13 13.96 -29.67
C ALA A 57 37.74 14.61 -28.33
N PHE A 58 38.05 15.89 -28.17
CA PHE A 58 37.58 16.69 -27.04
C PHE A 58 36.08 16.99 -27.15
N CYS A 59 35.45 17.24 -26.01
CA CYS A 59 34.04 17.62 -25.96
C CYS A 59 33.83 18.96 -26.68
N ALA A 60 32.80 19.02 -27.54
CA ALA A 60 32.43 20.25 -28.23
C ALA A 60 32.12 21.37 -27.22
N ILE A 61 32.47 22.61 -27.55
CA ILE A 61 32.36 23.76 -26.64
C ILE A 61 30.93 23.90 -26.09
N GLY A 62 29.91 23.77 -26.95
CA GLY A 62 28.50 23.83 -26.55
C GLY A 62 28.02 22.69 -25.64
N GLN A 63 28.79 21.61 -25.49
CA GLN A 63 28.44 20.43 -24.69
C GLN A 63 29.26 20.31 -23.40
N ARG A 64 30.20 21.22 -23.13
CA ARG A 64 31.07 21.18 -21.94
C ARG A 64 30.29 21.15 -20.62
N HIS A 65 29.16 21.85 -20.56
CA HIS A 65 28.26 21.88 -19.41
C HIS A 65 27.63 20.50 -19.06
N LEU A 66 27.76 19.50 -19.93
CA LEU A 66 27.30 18.12 -19.67
C LEU A 66 28.41 17.23 -19.07
N LEU A 67 29.67 17.70 -19.04
CA LEU A 67 30.77 16.99 -18.42
C LEU A 67 30.58 16.97 -16.90
N LYS A 68 30.77 15.80 -16.29
CA LYS A 68 30.57 15.63 -14.84
C LYS A 68 31.43 16.60 -14.00
N SER A 69 32.64 16.91 -14.47
CA SER A 69 33.55 17.86 -13.81
C SER A 69 33.07 19.31 -13.82
N HIS A 70 32.14 19.64 -14.71
CA HIS A 70 31.56 20.99 -14.86
C HIS A 70 30.12 21.03 -14.37
N ARG A 71 29.65 19.96 -13.70
CA ARG A 71 28.29 19.80 -13.19
C ARG A 71 28.27 19.81 -11.66
N GLY A 72 28.45 20.99 -11.09
CA GLY A 72 28.39 21.26 -9.65
C GLY A 72 27.13 22.03 -9.29
N VAL A 73 26.49 21.68 -8.17
CA VAL A 73 25.46 22.51 -7.56
C VAL A 73 26.09 23.16 -6.35
N ASP A 74 26.33 24.47 -6.44
CA ASP A 74 26.91 25.22 -5.34
C ASP A 74 25.92 25.35 -4.17
N ARG A 75 26.46 25.67 -2.99
CA ARG A 75 25.68 25.70 -1.75
C ARG A 75 24.58 26.77 -1.81
N GLU A 76 24.84 27.92 -2.41
CA GLU A 76 23.84 28.99 -2.55
C GLU A 76 22.67 28.54 -3.42
N TYR A 77 22.94 27.85 -4.52
CA TYR A 77 21.88 27.28 -5.37
C TYR A 77 21.09 26.21 -4.64
N LEU A 78 21.75 25.37 -3.84
CA LEU A 78 21.09 24.34 -3.05
C LEU A 78 20.14 24.93 -2.01
N GLU A 79 20.61 25.88 -1.19
CA GLU A 79 19.80 26.56 -0.18
C GLU A 79 18.58 27.25 -0.82
N PHE A 80 18.80 27.92 -1.95
CA PHE A 80 17.72 28.56 -2.70
C PHE A 80 16.70 27.55 -3.27
N ILE A 81 17.17 26.42 -3.82
CA ILE A 81 16.29 25.36 -4.31
C ILE A 81 15.47 24.75 -3.16
N MET A 82 16.06 24.57 -1.98
CA MET A 82 15.37 24.09 -0.78
C MET A 82 14.27 25.07 -0.34
N LEU A 83 14.58 26.36 -0.23
CA LEU A 83 13.62 27.42 0.13
C LEU A 83 12.43 27.48 -0.84
N MET A 84 12.70 27.43 -2.14
CA MET A 84 11.64 27.45 -3.16
C MET A 84 10.76 26.19 -3.10
N LYS A 85 11.36 25.04 -2.77
CA LYS A 85 10.65 23.78 -2.57
C LYS A 85 9.76 23.81 -1.32
N GLU A 86 10.24 24.38 -0.22
CA GLU A 86 9.46 24.59 1.01
C GLU A 86 8.21 25.45 0.75
N SER A 87 8.36 26.46 -0.10
CA SER A 87 7.27 27.32 -0.59
C SER A 87 6.34 26.62 -1.60
N GLY A 88 6.52 25.33 -1.88
CA GLY A 88 5.66 24.53 -2.74
C GLY A 88 6.02 24.56 -4.23
N THR A 89 7.15 25.16 -4.63
CA THR A 89 7.57 25.22 -6.04
C THR A 89 8.23 23.92 -6.46
N LYS A 90 7.88 23.38 -7.63
CA LYS A 90 8.53 22.16 -8.15
C LYS A 90 9.98 22.47 -8.52
N VAL A 91 10.90 21.55 -8.16
CA VAL A 91 12.33 21.66 -8.51
C VAL A 91 12.56 21.84 -10.01
N SER A 92 11.70 21.28 -10.85
CA SER A 92 11.73 21.51 -12.31
C SER A 92 11.50 22.96 -12.72
N ASP A 93 10.64 23.67 -11.99
CA ASP A 93 10.32 25.07 -12.25
C ASP A 93 11.41 25.99 -11.71
N VAL A 94 11.97 25.65 -10.53
CA VAL A 94 13.15 26.33 -9.98
C VAL A 94 14.35 26.19 -10.91
N HIS A 95 14.63 24.97 -11.41
CA HIS A 95 15.72 24.74 -12.36
C HIS A 95 15.52 25.54 -13.64
N ARG A 96 14.30 25.56 -14.20
CA ARG A 96 13.97 26.37 -15.39
C ARG A 96 14.18 27.87 -15.15
N MET A 97 13.85 28.36 -13.95
CA MET A 97 14.07 29.75 -13.57
C MET A 97 15.57 30.06 -13.46
N LEU A 98 16.34 29.23 -12.76
CA LEU A 98 17.79 29.38 -12.63
C LEU A 98 18.48 29.31 -14.00
N GLN A 99 18.00 28.45 -14.91
CA GLN A 99 18.48 28.41 -16.29
C GLN A 99 18.26 29.74 -17.02
N LYS A 100 17.09 30.35 -16.87
CA LYS A 100 16.80 31.65 -17.47
C LYS A 100 17.66 32.75 -16.86
N GLN A 101 17.82 32.75 -15.53
CA GLN A 101 18.63 33.71 -14.81
C GLN A 101 20.11 33.64 -15.18
N ALA A 102 20.63 32.42 -15.38
CA ALA A 102 22.01 32.20 -15.79
C ALA A 102 22.25 32.52 -17.29
N GLY A 103 21.22 32.82 -18.08
CA GLY A 103 21.34 33.10 -19.51
C GLY A 103 21.36 31.85 -20.40
N GLY A 104 20.91 30.70 -19.89
CA GLY A 104 20.70 29.48 -20.68
C GLY A 104 21.20 28.20 -20.01
N VAL A 105 20.91 27.07 -20.66
CA VAL A 105 21.23 25.72 -20.15
C VAL A 105 22.74 25.50 -19.97
N SER A 106 23.54 26.07 -20.87
CA SER A 106 25.00 25.96 -20.84
C SER A 106 25.67 26.80 -19.76
N ALA A 107 25.00 27.83 -19.25
CA ALA A 107 25.57 28.79 -18.30
C ALA A 107 25.24 28.45 -16.83
N LEU A 108 24.18 27.68 -16.57
CA LEU A 108 23.79 27.31 -15.20
C LEU A 108 24.78 26.35 -14.52
N GLY A 109 25.52 25.55 -15.28
CA GLY A 109 26.53 24.65 -14.70
C GLY A 109 25.99 23.40 -14.00
N PHE A 110 24.70 23.08 -14.06
CA PHE A 110 24.17 21.78 -13.62
C PHE A 110 22.84 21.40 -14.29
N THR A 111 22.56 20.10 -14.38
CA THR A 111 21.30 19.60 -14.96
C THR A 111 20.19 19.51 -13.91
N LYS A 112 18.94 19.41 -14.38
CA LYS A 112 17.79 19.13 -13.52
C LYS A 112 18.03 17.90 -12.64
N ARG A 113 18.63 16.85 -13.20
CA ARG A 113 18.92 15.60 -12.47
C ARG A 113 19.94 15.84 -11.35
N ASP A 114 20.94 16.68 -11.59
CA ASP A 114 21.95 17.01 -10.58
C ASP A 114 21.31 17.77 -9.40
N ALA A 115 20.37 18.70 -9.66
CA ALA A 115 19.59 19.36 -8.62
C ALA A 115 18.76 18.37 -7.76
N TYR A 116 18.11 17.39 -8.39
CA TYR A 116 17.40 16.33 -7.64
C TYR A 116 18.36 15.46 -6.81
N ASN A 117 19.51 15.09 -7.36
CA ASN A 117 20.49 14.24 -6.66
C ASN A 117 21.10 14.95 -5.45
N VAL A 118 21.43 16.24 -5.55
CA VAL A 118 22.02 16.99 -4.43
C VAL A 118 20.97 17.22 -3.33
N LEU A 119 19.71 17.53 -3.69
CA LEU A 119 18.62 17.57 -2.71
C LEU A 119 18.40 16.23 -1.99
N GLU A 120 18.55 15.11 -2.69
CA GLU A 120 18.50 13.77 -2.11
C GLU A 120 19.66 13.54 -1.13
N SER A 121 20.87 13.98 -1.51
CA SER A 121 22.04 13.91 -0.64
C SER A 121 21.88 14.76 0.62
N GLU A 122 21.32 15.96 0.53
CA GLU A 122 21.11 16.83 1.70
C GLU A 122 20.03 16.31 2.65
N ARG A 123 18.93 15.76 2.12
CA ARG A 123 17.90 15.10 2.94
C ARG A 123 18.46 13.95 3.75
N SER A 124 19.32 13.17 3.11
CA SER A 124 20.00 12.07 3.77
C SER A 124 20.82 12.57 4.98
N LYS A 125 21.40 13.79 4.89
CA LYS A 125 22.11 14.45 6.00
C LYS A 125 21.19 15.09 7.06
N THR A 126 19.90 15.31 6.76
CA THR A 126 18.95 15.96 7.68
C THR A 126 18.33 14.98 8.69
N PHE A 127 18.62 13.68 8.59
CA PHE A 127 18.26 12.71 9.61
C PHE A 127 19.08 12.96 10.87
N ASP A 128 18.43 13.49 11.92
CA ASP A 128 19.02 13.73 13.23
C ASP A 128 19.39 12.43 13.96
N GLY A 129 19.00 11.27 13.42
CA GLY A 129 19.24 9.94 13.99
C GLY A 129 18.37 9.65 15.21
N THR A 130 18.07 10.67 16.03
CA THR A 130 17.30 10.57 17.27
C THR A 130 15.88 10.05 17.05
N ASP A 131 15.13 10.58 16.08
CA ASP A 131 13.74 10.15 15.85
C ASP A 131 13.65 8.75 15.22
N SER A 132 14.45 8.46 14.19
CA SER A 132 14.55 7.11 13.60
C SER A 132 15.00 6.07 14.61
N ASN A 133 15.99 6.39 15.45
CA ASN A 133 16.48 5.48 16.48
C ASN A 133 15.42 5.26 17.56
N THR A 134 14.64 6.30 17.91
CA THR A 134 13.51 6.18 18.82
C THR A 134 12.44 5.26 18.25
N LEU A 135 12.07 5.43 16.97
CA LEU A 135 11.09 4.58 16.30
C LEU A 135 11.57 3.12 16.21
N ILE A 136 12.84 2.91 15.82
CA ILE A 136 13.45 1.58 15.81
C ILE A 136 13.46 0.98 17.22
N GLY A 137 13.72 1.78 18.26
CA GLY A 137 13.62 1.36 19.66
C GLY A 137 12.21 0.91 20.05
N ILE A 138 11.18 1.64 19.62
CA ILE A 138 9.77 1.25 19.79
C ILE A 138 9.51 -0.09 19.10
N PHE A 139 9.97 -0.26 17.86
CA PHE A 139 9.77 -1.50 17.10
C PHE A 139 10.49 -2.70 17.72
N LYS A 140 11.73 -2.52 18.21
CA LYS A 140 12.45 -3.57 18.96
C LYS A 140 11.68 -4.01 20.20
N LYS A 141 11.23 -3.04 21.01
CA LYS A 141 10.44 -3.33 22.20
C LYS A 141 9.13 -4.05 21.88
N ARG A 142 8.43 -3.66 20.80
CA ARG A 142 7.23 -4.37 20.35
C ARG A 142 7.57 -5.78 19.87
N ALA A 143 8.65 -5.97 19.12
CA ALA A 143 9.08 -7.31 18.67
C ALA A 143 9.47 -8.25 19.82
N GLU A 144 9.92 -7.71 20.96
CA GLU A 144 10.22 -8.49 22.17
C GLU A 144 8.97 -8.94 22.93
N VAL A 145 7.90 -8.12 22.91
CA VAL A 145 6.70 -8.34 23.73
C VAL A 145 5.55 -8.98 22.92
N GLU A 146 5.39 -8.57 21.67
CA GLU A 146 4.28 -8.96 20.81
C GLU A 146 4.69 -10.09 19.89
N CYS A 147 4.03 -11.23 20.06
CA CYS A 147 4.16 -12.35 19.13
C CYS A 147 3.80 -11.87 17.72
N ASP A 148 4.60 -12.29 16.75
CA ASP A 148 4.52 -11.91 15.35
C ASP A 148 4.78 -10.44 15.01
N PHE A 149 5.01 -9.47 15.91
CA PHE A 149 5.37 -8.12 15.43
C PHE A 149 6.65 -8.17 14.56
N PHE A 150 6.59 -7.59 13.37
CA PHE A 150 7.70 -7.63 12.41
C PHE A 150 8.05 -6.23 11.93
N PHE A 151 9.35 -5.97 11.85
CA PHE A 151 9.87 -4.79 11.18
C PHE A 151 11.22 -5.13 10.54
N ASP A 152 11.58 -4.37 9.51
CA ASP A 152 12.90 -4.43 8.87
C ASP A 152 13.26 -3.01 8.40
N PHE A 153 14.55 -2.73 8.25
CA PHE A 153 15.02 -1.41 7.81
C PHE A 153 16.39 -1.50 7.12
N GLU A 154 16.65 -0.53 6.24
CA GLU A 154 17.92 -0.40 5.52
C GLU A 154 18.62 0.90 5.92
N LEU A 155 19.91 0.78 6.24
CA LEU A 155 20.81 1.90 6.46
C LEU A 155 21.83 1.96 5.33
N VAL A 156 21.92 3.09 4.65
CA VAL A 156 22.99 3.38 3.68
C VAL A 156 23.82 4.52 4.24
N ASP A 157 25.12 4.28 4.46
CA ASP A 157 26.04 5.25 5.09
C ASP A 157 25.55 5.76 6.46
N GLY A 158 24.87 4.89 7.22
CA GLY A 158 24.31 5.21 8.55
C GLY A 158 22.96 5.95 8.50
N ILE A 159 22.37 6.14 7.32
CA ILE A 159 21.13 6.89 7.11
C ILE A 159 19.99 5.94 6.77
N LEU A 160 18.84 6.11 7.42
CA LEU A 160 17.63 5.33 7.18
C LEU A 160 17.05 5.60 5.79
N THR A 161 17.22 4.66 4.86
CA THR A 161 16.74 4.79 3.47
C THR A 161 15.36 4.17 3.29
N CYS A 162 15.13 3.03 3.93
CA CYS A 162 13.88 2.30 3.87
C CYS A 162 13.56 1.70 5.24
N PHE A 163 12.28 1.64 5.61
CA PHE A 163 11.82 0.82 6.73
C PHE A 163 10.40 0.32 6.50
N PHE A 164 10.05 -0.78 7.15
CA PHE A 164 8.75 -1.41 7.06
C PHE A 164 8.37 -2.01 8.41
N TRP A 165 7.09 -2.01 8.75
CA TRP A 165 6.56 -2.70 9.92
C TRP A 165 5.14 -3.23 9.68
N ARG A 166 4.76 -4.22 10.48
CA ARG A 166 3.41 -4.75 10.61
C ARG A 166 3.24 -5.45 11.96
N ASP A 167 2.02 -5.50 12.48
CA ASP A 167 1.70 -6.27 13.70
C ASP A 167 1.19 -7.69 13.38
N GLY A 168 0.88 -8.48 14.41
CA GLY A 168 0.39 -9.86 14.26
C GLY A 168 -1.01 -9.95 13.60
N GLN A 169 -1.88 -8.98 13.87
CA GLN A 169 -3.22 -8.95 13.28
C GLN A 169 -3.13 -8.66 11.77
N MET A 170 -2.28 -7.72 11.35
CA MET A 170 -2.04 -7.45 9.92
C MET A 170 -1.57 -8.69 9.15
N ARG A 171 -0.76 -9.55 9.78
CA ARG A 171 -0.33 -10.85 9.19
C ARG A 171 -1.50 -11.83 9.06
N SER A 172 -2.34 -11.90 10.09
CA SER A 172 -3.54 -12.75 10.11
C SER A 172 -4.58 -12.29 9.09
N ASP A 173 -4.72 -10.98 8.89
CA ASP A 173 -5.58 -10.38 7.88
C ASP A 173 -5.06 -10.67 6.48
N TYR A 174 -3.73 -10.58 6.27
CA TYR A 174 -3.12 -10.97 4.99
C TYR A 174 -3.31 -12.45 4.68
N GLU A 175 -3.32 -13.32 5.70
CA GLU A 175 -3.60 -14.74 5.48
C GLU A 175 -5.03 -14.95 4.94
N ARG A 176 -6.00 -14.16 5.39
CA ARG A 176 -7.40 -14.28 4.96
C ARG A 176 -7.72 -13.53 3.67
N PHE A 177 -7.10 -12.36 3.48
CA PHE A 177 -7.51 -11.37 2.47
C PHE A 177 -6.37 -10.91 1.55
N GLY A 178 -5.18 -11.49 1.68
CA GLY A 178 -3.99 -11.14 0.90
C GLY A 178 -4.04 -11.50 -0.58
N ASP A 179 -5.15 -12.06 -1.06
CA ASP A 179 -5.44 -12.27 -2.49
C ASP A 179 -5.45 -10.95 -3.31
N LEU A 180 -5.81 -9.83 -2.69
CA LEU A 180 -5.82 -8.49 -3.27
C LEU A 180 -4.96 -7.54 -2.43
N VAL A 181 -3.95 -6.93 -3.07
CA VAL A 181 -3.16 -5.84 -2.48
C VAL A 181 -3.33 -4.58 -3.31
N VAL A 182 -3.71 -3.50 -2.64
CA VAL A 182 -3.69 -2.13 -3.15
C VAL A 182 -2.53 -1.40 -2.50
N HIS A 183 -1.68 -0.82 -3.32
CA HIS A 183 -0.49 -0.13 -2.88
C HIS A 183 -0.41 1.23 -3.56
N ASP A 184 -0.41 2.28 -2.75
CA ASP A 184 -0.33 3.66 -3.21
C ASP A 184 0.68 4.41 -2.36
N THR A 185 1.59 5.14 -2.99
CA THR A 185 2.58 5.94 -2.30
C THR A 185 2.04 7.34 -2.02
N THR A 186 1.94 7.74 -0.76
CA THR A 186 1.54 9.11 -0.41
C THR A 186 2.73 10.05 -0.44
N TYR A 187 2.49 11.27 -0.93
CA TYR A 187 3.50 12.32 -1.04
C TYR A 187 4.14 12.63 0.32
N ARG A 188 5.46 12.45 0.42
CA ARG A 188 6.41 13.10 1.35
C ARG A 188 5.76 13.77 2.57
N THR A 189 5.24 12.93 3.47
CA THR A 189 4.28 13.31 4.52
C THR A 189 4.93 13.71 5.85
N ASN A 190 6.26 13.65 5.97
CA ASN A 190 6.99 13.90 7.22
C ASN A 190 8.15 14.90 7.01
N LYS A 191 8.74 15.36 8.13
CA LYS A 191 9.84 16.34 8.12
C LYS A 191 11.10 15.87 7.37
N TYR A 192 11.24 14.56 7.16
CA TYR A 192 12.35 13.94 6.43
C TYR A 192 12.04 13.74 4.94
N ASP A 193 10.86 14.15 4.49
CA ASP A 193 10.45 14.09 3.09
C ASP A 193 10.43 12.63 2.57
N MET A 194 10.29 11.62 3.43
CA MET A 194 10.17 10.21 3.04
C MET A 194 8.78 9.90 2.50
N ILE A 195 8.71 8.95 1.58
CA ILE A 195 7.48 8.53 0.89
C ILE A 195 6.84 7.42 1.69
N CYS A 196 5.63 7.66 2.18
CA CYS A 196 4.83 6.67 2.90
C CYS A 196 4.18 5.70 1.91
N SER A 197 4.23 4.42 2.24
CA SER A 197 3.97 3.32 1.31
C SER A 197 3.16 2.22 2.01
N PRO A 198 1.85 2.46 2.28
CA PRO A 198 0.96 1.50 2.90
C PRO A 198 0.63 0.31 1.98
N PHE A 199 0.40 -0.86 2.59
CA PHE A 199 -0.15 -2.04 1.95
C PHE A 199 -1.58 -2.26 2.44
N ILE A 200 -2.54 -2.16 1.53
CA ILE A 200 -3.96 -2.15 1.88
C ILE A 200 -4.67 -3.32 1.18
N GLY A 201 -5.60 -3.95 1.87
CA GLY A 201 -6.46 -5.00 1.32
C GLY A 201 -7.94 -4.66 1.42
N MET A 202 -8.75 -5.70 1.25
CA MET A 202 -10.20 -5.62 1.43
C MET A 202 -10.72 -6.83 2.21
N ASN A 203 -11.35 -6.59 3.36
CA ASN A 203 -11.96 -7.63 4.20
C ASN A 203 -13.31 -8.12 3.67
N HIS A 204 -13.92 -9.03 4.43
CA HIS A 204 -15.23 -9.67 4.20
C HIS A 204 -16.42 -8.72 4.22
N HIS A 205 -16.25 -7.46 4.62
CA HIS A 205 -17.26 -6.39 4.56
C HIS A 205 -17.03 -5.39 3.42
N CYS A 206 -16.13 -5.70 2.49
CA CYS A 206 -15.69 -4.76 1.47
C CYS A 206 -15.08 -3.46 2.05
N LYS A 207 -14.52 -3.48 3.26
CA LYS A 207 -13.82 -2.35 3.89
C LYS A 207 -12.31 -2.47 3.73
N ASN A 208 -11.62 -1.35 3.88
CA ASN A 208 -10.15 -1.34 3.83
C ASN A 208 -9.57 -2.01 5.06
N ILE A 209 -8.47 -2.74 4.86
CA ILE A 209 -7.65 -3.31 5.93
C ILE A 209 -6.20 -2.98 5.66
N MET A 210 -5.42 -2.79 6.71
CA MET A 210 -3.98 -2.51 6.62
C MET A 210 -3.22 -3.83 6.75
N PHE A 211 -2.33 -4.14 5.82
CA PHE A 211 -1.41 -5.27 5.92
C PHE A 211 -0.03 -4.87 6.45
N GLY A 212 0.29 -3.59 6.40
CA GLY A 212 1.58 -3.07 6.86
C GLY A 212 1.85 -1.74 6.21
N CYS A 213 2.91 -1.08 6.66
CA CYS A 213 3.33 0.18 6.10
C CYS A 213 4.85 0.25 6.06
N GLY A 214 5.36 0.93 5.05
CA GLY A 214 6.77 1.26 4.99
C GLY A 214 7.00 2.67 4.49
N PHE A 215 8.24 3.10 4.63
CA PHE A 215 8.74 4.33 4.05
C PHE A 215 9.95 4.06 3.19
N ILE A 216 10.04 4.81 2.10
CA ILE A 216 11.17 4.82 1.19
C ILE A 216 11.63 6.26 0.94
N LEU A 217 12.93 6.47 0.81
CA LEU A 217 13.50 7.81 0.58
C LEU A 217 13.21 8.32 -0.85
N ASN A 218 13.15 7.41 -1.83
CA ASN A 218 12.98 7.71 -3.25
C ASN A 218 12.18 6.62 -3.98
N GLU A 219 11.66 6.96 -5.17
CA GLU A 219 10.86 6.06 -6.02
C GLU A 219 11.72 5.27 -7.01
N ARG A 220 12.88 4.78 -6.58
CA ARG A 220 13.74 3.92 -7.42
C ARG A 220 13.28 2.47 -7.38
N VAL A 221 13.65 1.71 -8.42
CA VAL A 221 13.28 0.29 -8.53
C VAL A 221 13.80 -0.48 -7.32
N GLU A 222 15.04 -0.21 -6.91
CA GLU A 222 15.73 -0.89 -5.81
C GLU A 222 14.99 -0.69 -4.47
N SER A 223 14.51 0.53 -4.20
CA SER A 223 13.74 0.83 -2.98
C SER A 223 12.41 0.07 -2.92
N PHE A 224 11.70 -0.02 -4.06
CA PHE A 224 10.47 -0.83 -4.12
C PHE A 224 10.75 -2.33 -4.06
N VAL A 225 11.84 -2.81 -4.66
CA VAL A 225 12.25 -4.23 -4.56
C VAL A 225 12.50 -4.58 -3.10
N TRP A 226 13.28 -3.77 -2.37
CA TRP A 226 13.51 -3.96 -0.94
C TRP A 226 12.18 -3.99 -0.18
N LEU A 227 11.33 -2.98 -0.37
CA LEU A 227 10.07 -2.86 0.35
C LEU A 227 9.14 -4.07 0.09
N PHE A 228 9.01 -4.48 -1.17
CA PHE A 228 8.16 -5.61 -1.56
C PHE A 228 8.71 -6.96 -1.10
N GLN A 229 10.04 -7.15 -1.11
CA GLN A 229 10.67 -8.36 -0.57
C GLN A 229 10.48 -8.45 0.93
N THR A 230 10.67 -7.33 1.64
CA THR A 230 10.44 -7.23 3.09
C THR A 230 8.99 -7.51 3.43
N PHE A 231 8.05 -6.92 2.69
CA PHE A 231 6.62 -7.21 2.84
C PHE A 231 6.34 -8.70 2.64
N LEU A 232 6.77 -9.30 1.53
CA LEU A 232 6.55 -10.72 1.22
C LEU A 232 7.13 -11.65 2.30
N LYS A 233 8.36 -11.38 2.75
CA LYS A 233 9.03 -12.09 3.85
C LYS A 233 8.20 -11.99 5.13
N SER A 234 7.74 -10.78 5.49
CA SER A 234 6.93 -10.54 6.68
C SER A 234 5.58 -11.27 6.66
N MET A 235 5.09 -11.61 5.45
CA MET A 235 3.84 -12.32 5.18
C MET A 235 4.02 -13.82 4.99
N GLY A 236 5.18 -14.38 5.36
CA GLY A 236 5.45 -15.81 5.24
C GLY A 236 5.58 -16.32 3.81
N GLY A 237 5.92 -15.44 2.86
CA GLY A 237 6.12 -15.83 1.46
C GLY A 237 4.83 -16.03 0.66
N LYS A 238 3.66 -15.71 1.20
CA LYS A 238 2.39 -15.79 0.47
C LYS A 238 2.30 -14.67 -0.56
N HIS A 239 2.09 -15.04 -1.83
CA HIS A 239 1.94 -14.09 -2.93
C HIS A 239 0.48 -13.65 -3.10
N PRO A 240 0.22 -12.37 -3.46
CA PRO A 240 -1.12 -11.93 -3.82
C PRO A 240 -1.51 -12.41 -5.22
N ILE A 241 -2.82 -12.51 -5.48
CA ILE A 241 -3.36 -12.81 -6.82
C ILE A 241 -3.34 -11.54 -7.67
N SER A 242 -3.81 -10.42 -7.11
CA SER A 242 -3.81 -9.12 -7.78
C SER A 242 -3.08 -8.07 -6.95
N PHE A 243 -2.31 -7.23 -7.65
CA PHE A 243 -1.54 -6.16 -7.05
C PHE A 243 -1.84 -4.86 -7.80
N MET A 244 -2.44 -3.89 -7.13
CA MET A 244 -2.91 -2.66 -7.75
C MET A 244 -2.07 -1.47 -7.33
N THR A 245 -1.57 -0.69 -8.30
CA THR A 245 -0.76 0.52 -8.05
C THR A 245 -1.15 1.67 -8.97
N ASP A 246 -0.49 2.82 -8.80
CA ASP A 246 -0.48 3.88 -9.82
C ASP A 246 0.33 3.48 -11.08
N GLN A 247 0.46 4.40 -12.04
CA GLN A 247 1.26 4.22 -13.26
C GLN A 247 2.76 4.52 -13.05
N SER A 248 3.41 3.83 -12.10
CA SER A 248 4.86 3.92 -11.84
C SER A 248 5.65 2.81 -12.54
N PHE A 249 6.69 3.22 -13.29
CA PHE A 249 7.64 2.29 -13.91
C PHE A 249 8.43 1.50 -12.86
N SER A 250 8.82 2.17 -11.76
CA SER A 250 9.59 1.55 -10.69
C SER A 250 8.79 0.46 -9.98
N MET A 251 7.53 0.74 -9.64
CA MET A 251 6.64 -0.25 -9.01
C MET A 251 6.33 -1.41 -9.95
N ALA A 252 6.02 -1.14 -11.22
CA ALA A 252 5.75 -2.20 -12.20
C ALA A 252 6.93 -3.17 -12.36
N THR A 253 8.16 -2.64 -12.35
CA THR A 253 9.39 -3.45 -12.45
C THR A 253 9.63 -4.26 -11.17
N ALA A 254 9.46 -3.64 -10.01
CA ALA A 254 9.61 -4.31 -8.72
C ALA A 254 8.56 -5.41 -8.51
N ILE A 255 7.28 -5.17 -8.85
CA ILE A 255 6.21 -6.18 -8.78
C ILE A 255 6.54 -7.38 -9.67
N LYS A 256 6.97 -7.15 -10.92
CA LYS A 256 7.35 -8.24 -11.83
C LYS A 256 8.51 -9.07 -11.28
N SER A 257 9.43 -8.44 -10.55
CA SER A 257 10.60 -9.11 -9.95
C SER A 257 10.25 -9.88 -8.67
N VAL A 258 9.39 -9.34 -7.81
CA VAL A 258 9.11 -9.88 -6.47
C VAL A 258 7.87 -10.77 -6.46
N PHE A 259 6.85 -10.43 -7.24
CA PHE A 259 5.58 -11.16 -7.33
C PHE A 259 5.31 -11.61 -8.79
N PRO A 260 6.11 -12.52 -9.35
CA PRO A 260 5.99 -12.90 -10.77
C PRO A 260 4.64 -13.52 -11.16
N GLY A 261 3.94 -14.15 -10.20
CA GLY A 261 2.59 -14.71 -10.40
C GLY A 261 1.44 -13.71 -10.20
N ALA A 262 1.70 -12.54 -9.60
CA ALA A 262 0.66 -11.57 -9.31
C ALA A 262 0.26 -10.78 -10.56
N ARG A 263 -1.03 -10.54 -10.72
CA ARG A 263 -1.58 -9.72 -11.80
C ARG A 263 -1.51 -8.25 -11.42
N HIS A 264 -0.58 -7.52 -12.06
CA HIS A 264 -0.42 -6.08 -11.86
C HIS A 264 -1.56 -5.29 -12.51
N ARG A 265 -2.34 -4.56 -11.71
CA ARG A 265 -3.40 -3.65 -12.16
C ARG A 265 -3.03 -2.19 -11.91
N LEU A 266 -3.54 -1.30 -12.76
CA LEU A 266 -3.42 0.15 -12.58
C LEU A 266 -4.71 0.73 -12.00
N CYS A 267 -4.55 1.68 -11.09
CA CYS A 267 -5.63 2.41 -10.46
C CYS A 267 -6.38 3.32 -11.44
N THR A 268 -7.70 3.14 -11.56
CA THR A 268 -8.53 3.94 -12.48
C THR A 268 -8.63 5.41 -12.07
N TRP A 269 -8.53 5.71 -10.76
CA TRP A 269 -8.49 7.10 -10.28
C TRP A 269 -7.21 7.81 -10.66
N HIS A 270 -6.06 7.15 -10.53
CA HIS A 270 -4.80 7.70 -11.02
C HIS A 270 -4.83 7.91 -12.54
N ILE A 271 -5.51 7.05 -13.29
CA ILE A 271 -5.74 7.25 -14.74
C ILE A 271 -6.60 8.50 -14.98
N ASP A 272 -7.70 8.67 -14.24
CA ASP A 272 -8.55 9.87 -14.35
C ASP A 272 -7.79 11.15 -13.96
N GLU A 273 -7.04 11.16 -12.86
CA GLU A 273 -6.20 12.28 -12.43
C GLU A 273 -5.11 12.62 -13.47
N ASN A 274 -4.45 11.60 -14.03
CA ASN A 274 -3.46 11.81 -15.07
C ASN A 274 -4.10 12.33 -16.37
N SER A 275 -5.32 11.90 -16.68
CA SER A 275 -6.05 12.37 -17.85
C SER A 275 -6.35 13.87 -17.77
N LYS A 276 -6.63 14.41 -16.57
CA LYS A 276 -6.82 15.87 -16.36
C LYS A 276 -5.58 16.67 -16.74
N LYS A 277 -4.38 16.08 -16.63
CA LYS A 277 -3.10 16.70 -16.98
C LYS A 277 -2.75 16.51 -18.46
N HIS A 278 -2.96 15.32 -19.00
CA HIS A 278 -2.47 14.95 -20.34
C HIS A 278 -3.47 15.17 -21.48
N ILE A 279 -4.76 15.14 -21.18
CA ILE A 279 -5.84 15.29 -22.17
C ILE A 279 -6.90 16.30 -21.72
N MET A 280 -6.48 17.34 -20.98
CA MET A 280 -7.37 18.40 -20.47
C MET A 280 -8.27 19.00 -21.56
N HIS A 281 -7.71 19.24 -22.75
CA HIS A 281 -8.43 19.84 -23.88
C HIS A 281 -9.51 18.91 -24.43
N LEU A 282 -9.26 17.59 -24.48
CA LEU A 282 -10.26 16.59 -24.87
C LEU A 282 -11.37 16.49 -23.83
N ARG A 283 -11.02 16.53 -22.54
CA ARG A 283 -12.00 16.48 -21.44
C ARG A 283 -12.99 17.65 -21.42
N LYS A 284 -12.70 18.76 -22.11
CA LYS A 284 -13.63 19.88 -22.29
C LYS A 284 -14.61 19.68 -23.45
N LYS A 285 -14.36 18.72 -24.34
CA LYS A 285 -15.26 18.41 -25.46
C LYS A 285 -16.52 17.72 -24.93
N ILE A 286 -17.65 18.01 -25.57
CA ILE A 286 -18.96 17.45 -25.19
C ILE A 286 -18.90 15.92 -25.19
N ASN A 287 -19.46 15.29 -24.16
CA ASN A 287 -19.53 13.83 -23.97
C ASN A 287 -18.18 13.08 -23.90
N PHE A 288 -17.03 13.76 -23.91
CA PHE A 288 -15.74 13.06 -23.89
C PHE A 288 -15.54 12.31 -22.58
N VAL A 289 -15.82 12.97 -21.46
CA VAL A 289 -15.62 12.40 -20.12
C VAL A 289 -16.53 11.19 -19.91
N SER A 290 -17.77 11.23 -20.39
CA SER A 290 -18.69 10.09 -20.27
C SER A 290 -18.21 8.88 -21.09
N LEU A 291 -17.78 9.09 -22.34
CA LEU A 291 -17.23 8.01 -23.17
C LEU A 291 -15.92 7.46 -22.59
N PHE A 292 -15.01 8.35 -22.16
CA PHE A 292 -13.75 7.96 -21.54
C PHE A 292 -13.97 7.18 -20.23
N ASP A 293 -14.90 7.63 -19.38
CA ASP A 293 -15.25 6.90 -18.16
C ASP A 293 -15.88 5.54 -18.46
N TYR A 294 -16.69 5.43 -19.52
CA TYR A 294 -17.26 4.16 -19.95
C TYR A 294 -16.14 3.18 -20.35
N VAL A 295 -15.22 3.63 -21.20
CA VAL A 295 -14.05 2.85 -21.65
C VAL A 295 -13.17 2.39 -20.48
N VAL A 296 -12.93 3.27 -19.50
CA VAL A 296 -12.04 2.98 -18.38
C VAL A 296 -12.69 2.11 -17.31
N LYS A 297 -14.01 2.23 -17.09
CA LYS A 297 -14.67 1.66 -15.90
C LYS A 297 -15.78 0.65 -16.20
N ARG A 298 -16.34 0.63 -17.41
CA ARG A 298 -17.61 -0.06 -17.70
C ARG A 298 -17.58 -1.03 -18.88
N CYS A 299 -16.55 -1.03 -19.72
CA CYS A 299 -16.43 -2.05 -20.77
C CYS A 299 -16.29 -3.44 -20.15
N ASP A 300 -17.26 -4.31 -20.46
CA ASP A 300 -17.33 -5.64 -19.88
C ASP A 300 -16.68 -6.70 -20.78
N THR A 301 -16.64 -6.45 -22.09
CA THR A 301 -16.04 -7.35 -23.10
C THR A 301 -14.98 -6.64 -23.95
N VAL A 302 -14.10 -7.44 -24.57
CA VAL A 302 -13.07 -6.93 -25.49
C VAL A 302 -13.71 -6.25 -26.71
N ALA A 303 -14.79 -6.80 -27.25
CA ALA A 303 -15.49 -6.22 -28.39
C ALA A 303 -16.14 -4.87 -28.04
N GLU A 304 -16.72 -4.71 -26.85
CA GLU A 304 -17.19 -3.41 -26.38
C GLU A 304 -16.07 -2.40 -26.23
N PHE A 305 -14.96 -2.84 -25.65
CA PHE A 305 -13.79 -1.97 -25.51
C PHE A 305 -13.27 -1.50 -26.87
N ASP A 306 -13.08 -2.41 -27.84
CA ASP A 306 -12.59 -2.06 -29.16
C ASP A 306 -13.55 -1.11 -29.88
N PHE A 307 -14.86 -1.31 -29.76
CA PHE A 307 -15.88 -0.41 -30.29
C PHE A 307 -15.76 1.00 -29.70
N TYR A 308 -15.87 1.14 -28.38
CA TYR A 308 -15.88 2.45 -27.73
C TYR A 308 -14.51 3.15 -27.74
N TRP A 309 -13.41 2.39 -27.74
CA TRP A 309 -12.07 2.94 -27.92
C TRP A 309 -11.89 3.52 -29.33
N ASN A 310 -12.37 2.82 -30.36
CA ASN A 310 -12.33 3.32 -31.73
C ASN A 310 -13.23 4.54 -31.92
N GLU A 311 -14.42 4.53 -31.31
CA GLU A 311 -15.34 5.67 -31.28
C GLU A 311 -14.68 6.89 -30.62
N LEU A 312 -14.07 6.72 -29.45
CA LEU A 312 -13.34 7.76 -28.74
C LEU A 312 -12.23 8.37 -29.61
N ASN A 313 -11.46 7.55 -30.32
CA ASN A 313 -10.41 8.04 -31.20
C ASN A 313 -10.94 8.79 -32.42
N THR A 314 -12.03 8.30 -33.01
CA THR A 314 -12.59 8.84 -34.27
C THR A 314 -13.35 10.14 -34.00
N VAL A 315 -14.27 10.15 -33.04
CA VAL A 315 -15.13 11.31 -32.72
C VAL A 315 -14.30 12.49 -32.22
N TYR A 316 -13.23 12.22 -31.46
CA TYR A 316 -12.43 13.27 -30.84
C TYR A 316 -11.10 13.53 -31.53
N GLU A 317 -10.79 12.80 -32.62
CA GLU A 317 -9.57 12.90 -33.43
C GLU A 317 -8.31 12.83 -32.56
N CYS A 318 -8.27 11.86 -31.64
CA CYS A 318 -7.24 11.77 -30.60
C CYS A 318 -6.30 10.58 -30.73
N SER A 319 -6.35 9.89 -31.87
CA SER A 319 -5.50 8.72 -32.19
C SER A 319 -4.01 9.01 -32.05
N ASP A 320 -3.56 10.23 -32.33
CA ASP A 320 -2.15 10.63 -32.24
C ASP A 320 -1.68 11.11 -30.87
N ASN A 321 -2.56 11.19 -29.88
CA ASN A 321 -2.18 11.60 -28.54
C ASN A 321 -1.23 10.55 -27.90
N THR A 322 -0.01 10.98 -27.59
CA THR A 322 1.05 10.10 -27.06
C THR A 322 0.69 9.45 -25.73
N TRP A 323 -0.07 10.15 -24.87
CA TRP A 323 -0.51 9.60 -23.59
C TRP A 323 -1.61 8.56 -23.77
N LEU A 324 -2.57 8.77 -24.67
CA LEU A 324 -3.60 7.77 -25.00
C LEU A 324 -2.99 6.52 -25.66
N LYS A 325 -2.02 6.68 -26.58
CA LYS A 325 -1.27 5.53 -27.13
C LYS A 325 -0.59 4.71 -26.03
N ARG A 326 0.06 5.38 -25.07
CA ARG A 326 0.68 4.71 -23.91
C ARG A 326 -0.36 4.04 -23.01
N LEU A 327 -1.49 4.71 -22.75
CA LEU A 327 -2.59 4.13 -21.97
C LEU A 327 -3.10 2.85 -22.63
N TYR A 328 -3.39 2.90 -23.94
CA TYR A 328 -3.84 1.73 -24.72
C TYR A 328 -2.84 0.56 -24.67
N SER A 329 -1.53 0.84 -24.74
CA SER A 329 -0.50 -0.21 -24.64
C SER A 329 -0.51 -0.98 -23.30
N HIS A 330 -1.19 -0.44 -22.29
CA HIS A 330 -1.36 -1.06 -20.97
C HIS A 330 -2.80 -1.47 -20.68
N LYS A 331 -3.68 -1.59 -21.69
CA LYS A 331 -5.11 -1.91 -21.52
C LYS A 331 -5.40 -3.11 -20.64
N GLU A 332 -4.57 -4.15 -20.70
CA GLU A 332 -4.68 -5.35 -19.87
C GLU A 332 -4.56 -5.07 -18.36
N LYS A 333 -3.89 -3.98 -17.96
CA LYS A 333 -3.69 -3.63 -16.55
C LYS A 333 -4.82 -2.77 -15.97
N TRP A 334 -5.60 -2.06 -16.79
CA TRP A 334 -6.59 -1.10 -16.28
C TRP A 334 -8.01 -1.34 -16.78
N CYS A 335 -8.20 -1.93 -17.96
CA CYS A 335 -9.52 -2.11 -18.52
C CYS A 335 -10.17 -3.38 -17.96
N PRO A 336 -11.39 -3.30 -17.39
CA PRO A 336 -12.10 -4.46 -16.87
C PRO A 336 -12.28 -5.57 -17.92
N ALA A 337 -12.53 -5.24 -19.18
CA ALA A 337 -12.68 -6.20 -20.27
C ALA A 337 -11.51 -7.22 -20.41
N PHE A 338 -10.31 -6.86 -19.94
CA PHE A 338 -9.10 -7.71 -20.04
C PHE A 338 -8.62 -8.24 -18.68
N SER A 339 -9.27 -7.89 -17.57
CA SER A 339 -8.74 -8.11 -16.21
C SER A 339 -9.70 -8.88 -15.28
N LYS A 340 -10.60 -9.69 -15.86
CA LYS A 340 -11.62 -10.45 -15.12
C LYS A 340 -11.32 -11.94 -14.91
N ASP A 341 -10.22 -12.45 -15.47
CA ASP A 341 -9.84 -13.87 -15.35
C ASP A 341 -9.22 -14.25 -13.99
N TYR A 342 -9.18 -13.33 -13.04
CA TYR A 342 -8.55 -13.53 -11.73
C TYR A 342 -9.21 -12.63 -10.69
N PHE A 343 -9.09 -13.02 -9.41
CA PHE A 343 -9.67 -12.27 -8.32
C PHE A 343 -9.03 -10.90 -8.15
N SER A 344 -9.87 -9.86 -8.16
CA SER A 344 -9.49 -8.49 -7.82
C SER A 344 -10.54 -7.78 -6.94
N GLY A 345 -11.56 -8.52 -6.51
CA GLY A 345 -12.64 -8.02 -5.67
C GLY A 345 -13.49 -6.93 -6.34
N GLY A 346 -13.44 -6.79 -7.67
CA GLY A 346 -14.07 -5.69 -8.42
C GLY A 346 -13.50 -4.31 -8.07
N VAL A 347 -12.33 -4.24 -7.44
CA VAL A 347 -11.73 -2.99 -7.00
C VAL A 347 -11.14 -2.26 -8.20
N LEU A 348 -11.66 -1.07 -8.49
CA LEU A 348 -11.09 -0.12 -9.47
C LEU A 348 -10.13 0.91 -8.83
N SER A 349 -9.90 0.76 -7.51
CA SER A 349 -9.09 1.53 -6.54
C SER A 349 -9.34 3.03 -6.35
N SER A 350 -10.32 3.64 -7.01
CA SER A 350 -10.60 5.07 -6.79
C SER A 350 -10.96 5.42 -5.35
N GLN A 351 -11.83 4.62 -4.72
CA GLN A 351 -12.32 4.92 -3.38
C GLN A 351 -11.33 4.52 -2.27
N ARG A 352 -10.53 3.47 -2.48
CA ARG A 352 -9.72 2.86 -1.41
C ARG A 352 -8.39 3.56 -1.18
N SER A 353 -7.70 3.95 -2.26
CA SER A 353 -6.49 4.75 -2.13
C SER A 353 -6.86 6.16 -1.66
N GLU A 354 -7.95 6.75 -2.16
CA GLU A 354 -8.42 8.06 -1.71
C GLU A 354 -8.82 8.05 -0.23
N SER A 355 -9.56 7.06 0.25
CA SER A 355 -9.95 6.98 1.66
C SER A 355 -8.74 6.82 2.56
N THR A 356 -7.79 5.96 2.19
CA THR A 356 -6.57 5.74 2.99
C THR A 356 -5.70 6.99 2.99
N ASN A 357 -5.47 7.59 1.83
CA ASN A 357 -4.72 8.83 1.71
C ASN A 357 -5.41 9.94 2.49
N ARG A 358 -6.74 10.02 2.47
CA ARG A 358 -7.52 11.00 3.25
C ARG A 358 -7.41 10.76 4.76
N SER A 359 -7.47 9.51 5.22
CA SER A 359 -7.32 9.16 6.65
C SER A 359 -5.92 9.49 7.16
N ILE A 360 -4.89 9.22 6.35
CA ILE A 360 -3.48 9.48 6.69
C ILE A 360 -3.13 10.97 6.56
N SER A 361 -3.46 11.60 5.42
CA SER A 361 -3.05 12.99 5.12
C SER A 361 -3.75 14.05 5.96
N ARG A 362 -5.01 13.84 6.39
CA ARG A 362 -5.72 14.80 7.24
C ARG A 362 -5.09 14.95 8.62
N ARG A 363 -4.34 13.95 9.08
CA ARG A 363 -3.75 13.87 10.41
C ARG A 363 -2.25 14.19 10.41
N LEU A 364 -1.66 14.47 9.25
CA LEU A 364 -0.22 14.71 9.10
C LEU A 364 0.09 16.14 8.65
N THR A 365 1.08 16.74 9.29
CA THR A 365 1.69 17.99 8.86
C THR A 365 3.07 17.70 8.26
N LYS A 366 3.56 18.59 7.38
CA LYS A 366 4.94 18.48 6.83
C LYS A 366 6.04 18.50 7.91
N THR A 367 5.70 18.92 9.12
CA THR A 367 6.61 18.96 10.28
C THR A 367 6.56 17.71 11.15
N ALA A 368 5.66 16.76 10.87
CA ALA A 368 5.50 15.55 11.66
C ALA A 368 6.77 14.68 11.63
N THR A 369 7.14 14.15 12.79
CA THR A 369 8.22 13.16 12.95
C THR A 369 7.77 11.77 12.49
N LEU A 370 8.69 10.82 12.35
CA LEU A 370 8.35 9.42 12.08
C LEU A 370 7.61 8.79 13.27
N CYS A 371 7.97 9.16 14.51
CA CYS A 371 7.25 8.72 15.70
C CYS A 371 5.81 9.27 15.74
N ASP A 372 5.59 10.52 15.36
CA ASP A 372 4.24 11.10 15.27
C ASP A 372 3.40 10.39 14.23
N PHE A 373 3.99 10.12 13.05
CA PHE A 373 3.34 9.33 12.01
C PHE A 373 2.93 7.96 12.55
N TYR A 374 3.83 7.28 13.25
CA TYR A 374 3.57 5.94 13.75
C TYR A 374 2.43 5.89 14.77
N LYS A 375 2.35 6.86 15.69
CA LYS A 375 1.22 6.99 16.62
C LYS A 375 -0.11 7.17 15.88
N MET A 376 -0.14 8.11 14.93
CA MET A 376 -1.32 8.35 14.09
C MET A 376 -1.70 7.10 13.28
N PHE A 377 -0.70 6.37 12.77
CA PHE A 377 -0.93 5.13 12.05
C PHE A 377 -1.61 4.09 12.92
N CYS A 378 -1.17 3.92 14.18
CA CYS A 378 -1.86 3.05 15.14
C CYS A 378 -3.30 3.49 15.35
N ASP A 379 -3.56 4.79 15.55
CA ASP A 379 -4.93 5.31 15.74
C ASP A 379 -5.85 5.02 14.54
N VAL A 380 -5.35 5.17 13.31
CA VAL A 380 -6.10 4.84 12.08
C VAL A 380 -6.41 3.34 12.01
N VAL A 381 -5.43 2.50 12.32
CA VAL A 381 -5.59 1.05 12.28
C VAL A 381 -6.61 0.59 13.33
N ASP A 382 -6.55 1.14 14.54
CA ASP A 382 -7.49 0.83 15.61
C ASP A 382 -8.91 1.28 15.26
N GLU A 383 -9.08 2.46 14.65
CA GLU A 383 -10.36 2.93 14.13
C GLU A 383 -10.94 1.96 13.08
N TRP A 384 -10.12 1.47 12.16
CA TRP A 384 -10.58 0.52 11.14
C TRP A 384 -10.97 -0.84 11.73
N ARG A 385 -10.19 -1.34 12.70
CA ARG A 385 -10.51 -2.57 13.44
C ARG A 385 -11.78 -2.44 14.27
N LEU A 386 -12.03 -1.26 14.86
CA LEU A 386 -13.26 -0.98 15.59
C LEU A 386 -14.48 -0.93 14.65
N ASP A 387 -14.35 -0.32 13.47
CA ASP A 387 -15.42 -0.34 12.44
C ASP A 387 -15.71 -1.79 12.01
N GLU A 388 -14.67 -2.57 11.71
CA GLU A 388 -14.78 -3.99 11.36
C GLU A 388 -15.50 -4.81 12.44
N ASN A 389 -15.07 -4.70 13.70
CA ASN A 389 -15.73 -5.36 14.83
C ASN A 389 -17.22 -4.98 14.94
N GLY A 390 -17.55 -3.71 14.65
CA GLY A 390 -18.94 -3.25 14.60
C GLY A 390 -19.75 -3.90 13.45
N HIS A 391 -19.13 -4.12 12.30
CA HIS A 391 -19.72 -4.85 11.18
C HIS A 391 -19.86 -6.35 11.48
N ASP A 392 -18.87 -6.96 12.13
CA ASP A 392 -18.90 -8.36 12.57
C ASP A 392 -20.05 -8.63 13.54
N PHE A 393 -20.20 -7.76 14.55
CA PHE A 393 -21.29 -7.83 15.51
C PHE A 393 -22.66 -7.74 14.80
N ARG A 394 -22.82 -6.78 13.87
CA ARG A 394 -24.05 -6.65 13.08
C ARG A 394 -24.31 -7.88 12.20
N CYS A 395 -23.29 -8.54 11.68
CA CYS A 395 -23.46 -9.76 10.88
C CYS A 395 -23.83 -10.99 11.74
N SER A 396 -23.37 -11.01 12.99
CA SER A 396 -23.62 -12.10 13.94
C SER A 396 -25.03 -12.00 14.55
N GLU A 397 -25.45 -10.79 14.93
CA GLU A 397 -26.73 -10.56 15.60
C GLU A 397 -27.86 -10.10 14.67
N GLY A 398 -27.49 -9.48 13.55
CA GLY A 398 -28.42 -8.83 12.64
C GLY A 398 -28.84 -9.69 11.46
N THR A 399 -29.98 -9.32 10.87
CA THR A 399 -30.47 -9.90 9.62
C THR A 399 -30.72 -8.78 8.62
N VAL A 400 -30.54 -9.07 7.32
CA VAL A 400 -30.92 -8.13 6.25
C VAL A 400 -32.23 -8.58 5.64
N GLU A 401 -33.08 -7.60 5.33
CA GLU A 401 -34.34 -7.82 4.65
C GLU A 401 -34.11 -8.36 3.24
N MET A 402 -34.79 -9.47 2.95
CA MET A 402 -34.83 -10.06 1.61
C MET A 402 -35.95 -9.41 0.81
N ILE A 403 -35.64 -9.04 -0.44
CA ILE A 403 -36.64 -8.41 -1.31
C ILE A 403 -37.70 -9.42 -1.77
N LEU A 404 -37.30 -10.68 -1.99
CA LEU A 404 -38.22 -11.76 -2.31
C LEU A 404 -38.27 -12.73 -1.14
N LEU A 405 -39.35 -12.63 -0.36
CA LEU A 405 -39.63 -13.57 0.72
C LEU A 405 -39.83 -14.97 0.12
N GLN A 406 -39.30 -16.00 0.78
CA GLN A 406 -39.37 -17.41 0.38
C GLN A 406 -38.49 -17.87 -0.81
N ASP A 407 -37.65 -17.00 -1.38
CA ASP A 407 -36.64 -17.45 -2.35
C ASP A 407 -35.51 -18.23 -1.65
N THR A 408 -35.34 -19.50 -2.00
CA THR A 408 -34.37 -20.39 -1.33
C THR A 408 -32.92 -20.01 -1.60
N LEU A 409 -32.61 -19.50 -2.81
CA LEU A 409 -31.26 -19.14 -3.19
C LEU A 409 -30.82 -17.86 -2.46
N LEU A 410 -31.69 -16.86 -2.37
CA LEU A 410 -31.48 -15.65 -1.58
C LEU A 410 -31.38 -15.97 -0.09
N THR A 411 -32.22 -16.89 0.42
CA THR A 411 -32.14 -17.35 1.81
C THR A 411 -30.76 -17.95 2.09
N HIS A 412 -30.31 -18.89 1.26
CA HIS A 412 -28.99 -19.49 1.40
C HIS A 412 -27.86 -18.46 1.30
N ALA A 413 -27.94 -17.51 0.37
CA ALA A 413 -26.95 -16.43 0.24
C ALA A 413 -26.88 -15.55 1.50
N ARG A 414 -28.03 -15.22 2.11
CA ARG A 414 -28.11 -14.41 3.34
C ARG A 414 -27.52 -15.13 4.55
N ASP A 415 -27.68 -16.44 4.60
CA ASP A 415 -27.21 -17.25 5.72
C ASP A 415 -25.68 -17.43 5.65
N VAL A 416 -25.14 -17.62 4.45
CA VAL A 416 -23.70 -17.82 4.20
C VAL A 416 -22.90 -16.53 4.24
N TYR A 417 -23.32 -15.49 3.51
CA TYR A 417 -22.54 -14.28 3.29
C TYR A 417 -22.66 -13.26 4.43
N THR A 418 -21.63 -12.43 4.59
CA THR A 418 -21.74 -11.20 5.40
C THR A 418 -22.85 -10.30 4.87
N LEU A 419 -23.36 -9.39 5.70
CA LEU A 419 -24.47 -8.53 5.31
C LEU A 419 -24.14 -7.65 4.09
N GLU A 420 -22.91 -7.15 4.00
CA GLU A 420 -22.44 -6.35 2.87
C GLU A 420 -22.39 -7.19 1.58
N ILE A 421 -21.90 -8.42 1.66
CA ILE A 421 -21.83 -9.29 0.47
C ILE A 421 -23.21 -9.79 0.06
N PHE A 422 -24.09 -10.10 1.01
CA PHE A 422 -25.48 -10.43 0.71
C PHE A 422 -26.18 -9.30 -0.05
N LYS A 423 -25.95 -8.02 0.33
CA LYS A 423 -26.49 -6.87 -0.42
C LYS A 423 -26.00 -6.84 -1.87
N VAL A 424 -24.71 -7.11 -2.10
CA VAL A 424 -24.16 -7.19 -3.47
C VAL A 424 -24.80 -8.35 -4.24
N PHE A 425 -24.95 -9.52 -3.62
CA PHE A 425 -25.61 -10.67 -4.23
C PHE A 425 -27.07 -10.36 -4.57
N GLN A 426 -27.82 -9.78 -3.64
CA GLN A 426 -29.22 -9.40 -3.83
C GLN A 426 -29.37 -8.35 -4.95
N GLU A 427 -28.46 -7.38 -5.04
CA GLU A 427 -28.44 -6.42 -6.14
C GLU A 427 -28.22 -7.10 -7.50
N GLN A 428 -27.30 -8.06 -7.59
CA GLN A 428 -27.11 -8.85 -8.82
C GLN A 428 -28.35 -9.69 -9.15
N TYR A 429 -28.98 -10.27 -8.13
CA TYR A 429 -30.20 -11.05 -8.29
C TYR A 429 -31.32 -10.22 -8.89
N LEU A 430 -31.59 -9.04 -8.33
CA LEU A 430 -32.59 -8.10 -8.85
C LEU A 430 -32.30 -7.68 -10.29
N LYS A 431 -31.06 -7.30 -10.57
CA LYS A 431 -30.64 -6.93 -11.93
C LYS A 431 -30.91 -8.08 -12.89
N GLY A 432 -30.66 -9.32 -12.48
CA GLY A 432 -30.88 -10.52 -13.28
C GLY A 432 -32.33 -10.76 -13.66
N MET A 433 -33.30 -10.33 -12.84
CA MET A 433 -34.73 -10.54 -13.11
C MET A 433 -35.23 -9.81 -14.36
N SER A 434 -34.57 -8.71 -14.74
CA SER A 434 -34.91 -7.96 -15.96
C SER A 434 -34.20 -8.49 -17.22
N HIS A 435 -33.33 -9.51 -17.09
CA HIS A 435 -32.60 -10.04 -18.23
C HIS A 435 -33.42 -11.07 -19.00
N PHE A 436 -33.36 -10.96 -20.31
CA PHE A 436 -33.85 -11.97 -21.22
C PHE A 436 -32.81 -13.07 -21.35
N PHE A 437 -33.26 -14.31 -21.51
CA PHE A 437 -32.39 -15.42 -21.83
C PHE A 437 -33.00 -16.33 -22.89
N LYS A 438 -32.13 -16.99 -23.66
CA LYS A 438 -32.51 -17.97 -24.69
C LYS A 438 -31.55 -19.16 -24.64
N LEU A 439 -32.10 -20.38 -24.59
CA LEU A 439 -31.31 -21.61 -24.74
C LEU A 439 -30.79 -21.71 -26.19
N ILE A 440 -29.48 -21.91 -26.33
CA ILE A 440 -28.78 -21.96 -27.62
C ILE A 440 -28.30 -23.37 -27.94
N SER A 441 -27.82 -24.09 -26.94
CA SER A 441 -27.35 -25.47 -27.09
C SER A 441 -27.63 -26.25 -25.81
N GLN A 442 -27.86 -27.55 -25.97
CA GLN A 442 -28.04 -28.48 -24.87
C GLN A 442 -27.39 -29.82 -25.23
N ASN A 443 -26.54 -30.31 -24.33
CA ASN A 443 -25.99 -31.66 -24.35
C ASN A 443 -26.58 -32.46 -23.17
N CYS A 444 -26.07 -33.65 -22.86
CA CYS A 444 -26.63 -34.50 -21.80
C CYS A 444 -26.66 -33.82 -20.41
N HIS A 445 -25.63 -33.05 -20.07
CA HIS A 445 -25.52 -32.34 -18.79
C HIS A 445 -25.40 -30.82 -18.92
N ASP A 446 -24.85 -30.32 -20.03
CA ASP A 446 -24.57 -28.91 -20.22
C ASP A 446 -25.66 -28.18 -21.01
N TYR A 447 -26.10 -27.04 -20.48
CA TYR A 447 -27.06 -26.13 -21.08
C TYR A 447 -26.38 -24.78 -21.32
N VAL A 448 -26.41 -24.30 -22.56
CA VAL A 448 -25.80 -23.02 -22.95
C VAL A 448 -26.90 -22.00 -23.26
N TYR A 449 -26.95 -20.94 -22.46
CA TYR A 449 -27.88 -19.84 -22.61
C TYR A 449 -27.17 -18.58 -23.09
N HIS A 450 -27.83 -17.80 -23.95
CA HIS A 450 -27.50 -16.38 -24.12
C HIS A 450 -28.38 -15.56 -23.19
N VAL A 451 -27.79 -14.63 -22.45
CA VAL A 451 -28.45 -13.76 -21.47
C VAL A 451 -28.09 -12.30 -21.77
N TRP A 452 -29.08 -11.40 -21.79
CA TRP A 452 -28.89 -9.98 -22.10
C TRP A 452 -30.04 -9.10 -21.60
N LEU A 453 -29.76 -7.82 -21.40
CA LEU A 453 -30.75 -6.78 -21.16
C LEU A 453 -31.19 -6.14 -22.49
N ASN A 454 -32.47 -6.24 -22.80
CA ASN A 454 -33.00 -5.78 -24.09
C ASN A 454 -32.88 -4.25 -24.25
N GLY A 455 -32.31 -3.80 -25.37
CA GLY A 455 -32.12 -2.38 -25.67
C GLY A 455 -31.02 -1.67 -24.86
N VAL A 456 -30.28 -2.41 -24.02
CA VAL A 456 -29.20 -1.85 -23.19
C VAL A 456 -27.87 -2.55 -23.49
N ASP A 457 -27.84 -3.88 -23.47
CA ASP A 457 -26.61 -4.62 -23.66
C ASP A 457 -26.24 -4.67 -25.15
N MET A 458 -25.01 -4.25 -25.48
CA MET A 458 -24.50 -4.36 -26.84
C MET A 458 -24.19 -5.81 -27.21
N ILE A 459 -23.81 -6.64 -26.23
CA ILE A 459 -23.40 -8.02 -26.43
C ILE A 459 -24.18 -8.93 -25.49
N ARG A 460 -24.57 -10.11 -26.00
CA ARG A 460 -25.20 -11.16 -25.19
C ARG A 460 -24.12 -11.97 -24.47
N HIS A 461 -24.31 -12.22 -23.18
CA HIS A 461 -23.42 -13.09 -22.42
C HIS A 461 -23.83 -14.55 -22.55
N SER A 462 -22.85 -15.44 -22.71
CA SER A 462 -23.09 -16.88 -22.71
C SER A 462 -22.96 -17.40 -21.27
N VAL A 463 -23.93 -18.19 -20.83
CA VAL A 463 -23.97 -18.87 -19.54
C VAL A 463 -24.05 -20.36 -19.81
N THR A 464 -23.05 -21.11 -19.38
CA THR A 464 -23.04 -22.58 -19.49
C THR A 464 -23.33 -23.15 -18.11
N PHE A 465 -24.43 -23.89 -17.97
CA PHE A 465 -24.89 -24.51 -16.74
C PHE A 465 -24.85 -26.04 -16.87
N ASN A 466 -24.21 -26.70 -15.93
CA ASN A 466 -24.20 -28.15 -15.82
C ASN A 466 -25.27 -28.61 -14.83
N ARG A 467 -26.20 -29.43 -15.29
CA ARG A 467 -27.33 -29.91 -14.48
C ARG A 467 -26.95 -31.00 -13.47
N HIS A 468 -25.84 -31.70 -13.68
CA HIS A 468 -25.44 -32.81 -12.81
C HIS A 468 -24.90 -32.30 -11.46
N ASP A 469 -24.04 -31.29 -11.49
CA ASP A 469 -23.36 -30.75 -10.31
C ASP A 469 -23.71 -29.27 -10.00
N ASN A 470 -24.62 -28.68 -10.77
CA ASN A 470 -25.00 -27.27 -10.72
C ASN A 470 -23.84 -26.29 -10.98
N THR A 471 -22.74 -26.74 -11.58
CA THR A 471 -21.66 -25.83 -11.97
C THR A 471 -22.12 -24.89 -13.08
N VAL A 472 -21.60 -23.68 -13.06
CA VAL A 472 -21.95 -22.63 -14.01
C VAL A 472 -20.75 -21.74 -14.35
N THR A 473 -20.67 -21.35 -15.61
CA THR A 473 -19.71 -20.36 -16.09
C THR A 473 -20.44 -19.29 -16.88
N CYS A 474 -19.92 -18.06 -16.85
CA CYS A 474 -20.48 -16.94 -17.60
C CYS A 474 -19.36 -16.14 -18.25
N THR A 475 -19.55 -15.74 -19.51
CA THR A 475 -18.57 -14.95 -20.26
C THR A 475 -18.32 -13.57 -19.68
N CYS A 476 -19.20 -13.04 -18.82
CA CYS A 476 -18.95 -11.78 -18.11
C CYS A 476 -17.84 -11.89 -17.05
N LYS A 477 -17.45 -13.11 -16.64
CA LYS A 477 -16.35 -13.42 -15.70
C LYS A 477 -16.42 -12.73 -14.32
N MET A 478 -17.57 -12.20 -13.93
CA MET A 478 -17.75 -11.54 -12.62
C MET A 478 -17.44 -12.46 -11.44
N PHE A 479 -17.74 -13.76 -11.54
CA PHE A 479 -17.39 -14.70 -10.47
C PHE A 479 -15.86 -14.84 -10.32
N SER A 480 -15.12 -14.93 -11.43
CA SER A 480 -13.65 -14.97 -11.38
C SER A 480 -13.07 -13.66 -10.84
N GLU A 481 -13.66 -12.51 -11.19
CA GLU A 481 -13.20 -11.18 -10.74
C GLU A 481 -13.51 -10.89 -9.27
N VAL A 482 -14.74 -11.19 -8.83
CA VAL A 482 -15.32 -10.72 -7.55
C VAL A 482 -15.62 -11.87 -6.60
N GLY A 483 -15.82 -13.09 -7.10
CA GLY A 483 -16.22 -14.25 -6.29
C GLY A 483 -17.71 -14.30 -5.94
N ILE A 484 -18.55 -13.60 -6.69
CA ILE A 484 -20.00 -13.52 -6.49
C ILE A 484 -20.69 -13.78 -7.84
N PHE A 485 -21.84 -14.45 -7.83
CA PHE A 485 -22.64 -14.65 -9.04
C PHE A 485 -23.10 -13.33 -9.66
N CYS A 486 -23.00 -13.26 -10.99
CA CYS A 486 -23.51 -12.12 -11.75
C CYS A 486 -25.00 -12.22 -12.01
N ARG A 487 -25.58 -11.08 -12.36
CA ARG A 487 -26.93 -10.94 -12.92
C ARG A 487 -27.26 -11.87 -14.09
N HIS A 488 -26.27 -12.43 -14.80
CA HIS A 488 -26.50 -13.36 -15.91
C HIS A 488 -26.71 -14.80 -15.44
N ILE A 489 -26.02 -15.22 -14.38
CA ILE A 489 -26.10 -16.59 -13.84
C ILE A 489 -27.42 -16.81 -13.10
N LEU A 490 -27.83 -15.82 -12.31
CA LEU A 490 -28.98 -15.92 -11.41
C LEU A 490 -30.31 -16.27 -12.09
N PRO A 491 -30.71 -15.68 -13.24
CA PRO A 491 -31.93 -16.11 -13.94
C PRO A 491 -31.84 -17.56 -14.44
N ILE A 492 -30.66 -18.05 -14.80
CA ILE A 492 -30.47 -19.45 -15.23
C ILE A 492 -30.63 -20.41 -14.05
N TYR A 493 -30.07 -20.07 -12.89
CA TYR A 493 -30.28 -20.82 -11.65
C TYR A 493 -31.76 -20.93 -11.27
N ASN A 494 -32.52 -19.84 -11.46
CA ASN A 494 -33.96 -19.82 -11.19
C ASN A 494 -34.73 -20.78 -12.11
N VAL A 495 -34.43 -20.77 -13.42
CA VAL A 495 -35.07 -21.68 -14.39
C VAL A 495 -34.76 -23.15 -14.10
N HIS A 496 -33.58 -23.44 -13.57
CA HIS A 496 -33.18 -24.79 -13.15
C HIS A 496 -33.56 -25.11 -11.69
N CYS A 497 -34.28 -24.22 -11.01
CA CYS A 497 -34.74 -24.38 -9.63
C CYS A 497 -33.62 -24.73 -8.64
N VAL A 498 -32.43 -24.16 -8.83
CA VAL A 498 -31.28 -24.37 -7.94
C VAL A 498 -31.54 -23.66 -6.62
N LYS A 499 -31.62 -24.43 -5.53
CA LYS A 499 -32.03 -23.91 -4.21
C LYS A 499 -30.89 -23.30 -3.40
N CYS A 500 -29.66 -23.74 -3.63
CA CYS A 500 -28.49 -23.35 -2.84
C CYS A 500 -27.32 -23.05 -3.78
N ILE A 501 -26.47 -22.12 -3.37
CA ILE A 501 -25.19 -21.82 -4.03
C ILE A 501 -24.29 -23.05 -3.84
N PRO A 502 -23.76 -23.69 -4.90
CA PRO A 502 -22.84 -24.81 -4.75
C PRO A 502 -21.58 -24.39 -4.01
N GLN A 503 -21.02 -25.29 -3.21
CA GLN A 503 -19.87 -25.01 -2.33
C GLN A 503 -18.67 -24.44 -3.07
N VAL A 504 -18.44 -24.87 -4.32
CA VAL A 504 -17.34 -24.37 -5.17
C VAL A 504 -17.44 -22.87 -5.50
N TYR A 505 -18.62 -22.27 -5.34
CA TYR A 505 -18.86 -20.84 -5.54
C TYR A 505 -18.92 -20.02 -4.24
N ILE A 506 -18.69 -20.65 -3.09
CA ILE A 506 -18.66 -19.97 -1.79
C ILE A 506 -17.21 -19.70 -1.41
N LEU A 507 -16.75 -18.47 -1.67
CA LEU A 507 -15.43 -18.04 -1.22
C LEU A 507 -15.44 -17.75 0.28
N SER A 508 -14.57 -18.43 1.04
CA SER A 508 -14.47 -18.27 2.50
C SER A 508 -14.40 -16.80 2.95
N ARG A 509 -13.64 -15.98 2.21
CA ARG A 509 -13.46 -14.54 2.46
C ARG A 509 -14.75 -13.71 2.49
N TRP A 510 -15.84 -14.21 1.93
CA TRP A 510 -17.11 -13.50 1.86
C TRP A 510 -18.15 -13.98 2.88
N THR A 511 -17.81 -15.04 3.60
CA THR A 511 -18.75 -15.70 4.51
C THR A 511 -18.71 -15.11 5.90
N LYS A 512 -19.81 -15.30 6.65
CA LYS A 512 -19.83 -15.02 8.10
C LYS A 512 -18.82 -15.89 8.86
N ALA A 513 -18.41 -17.04 8.31
CA ALA A 513 -17.37 -17.87 8.92
C ALA A 513 -15.99 -17.18 8.92
N ALA A 514 -15.76 -16.17 8.07
CA ALA A 514 -14.52 -15.38 8.09
C ALA A 514 -14.37 -14.53 9.38
N ILE A 515 -15.50 -14.25 10.05
CA ILE A 515 -15.59 -13.46 11.29
C ILE A 515 -14.91 -14.20 12.45
N LEU A 516 -15.02 -15.54 12.48
CA LEU A 516 -14.45 -16.34 13.55
C LEU A 516 -12.96 -16.61 13.23
N PRO A 517 -12.01 -16.13 14.06
CA PRO A 517 -10.67 -16.67 14.02
C PRO A 517 -10.77 -18.16 14.43
N ASN A 518 -10.06 -19.05 13.75
CA ASN A 518 -10.00 -20.49 14.02
C ASN A 518 -10.01 -20.81 15.54
N VAL A 519 -11.20 -21.02 16.09
CA VAL A 519 -11.39 -21.82 17.28
C VAL A 519 -11.52 -23.22 16.72
N ASN A 520 -10.50 -24.05 16.96
CA ASN A 520 -10.64 -25.49 16.76
C ASN A 520 -11.99 -25.90 17.34
N LEU A 521 -12.84 -26.47 16.48
CA LEU A 521 -14.06 -27.19 16.87
C LEU A 521 -13.66 -28.43 17.66
N SER A 522 -13.15 -28.24 18.88
CA SER A 522 -13.24 -29.24 19.94
C SER A 522 -14.38 -28.80 20.85
N VAL A 523 -15.54 -29.39 20.59
CA VAL A 523 -16.64 -29.43 21.53
C VAL A 523 -16.11 -30.03 22.83
N THR A 524 -15.94 -29.21 23.85
CA THR A 524 -15.96 -29.67 25.24
C THR A 524 -16.83 -28.72 26.03
N HIS A 525 -17.89 -29.30 26.61
CA HIS A 525 -18.82 -28.68 27.52
C HIS A 525 -18.15 -27.91 28.66
N GLY A 526 -18.93 -26.97 29.19
CA GLY A 526 -18.59 -26.00 30.22
C GLY A 526 -17.60 -26.40 31.29
N THR A 527 -16.76 -25.43 31.65
CA THR A 527 -16.60 -24.98 33.04
C THR A 527 -15.98 -23.58 33.00
N ASP A 528 -16.63 -22.64 33.70
CA ASP A 528 -16.05 -21.40 34.16
C ASP A 528 -14.68 -21.67 34.80
N ILE A 529 -13.61 -21.12 34.23
CA ILE A 529 -12.36 -20.92 34.95
C ILE A 529 -11.85 -19.52 34.60
N MET A 530 -11.94 -18.66 35.62
CA MET A 530 -11.11 -17.48 35.84
C MET A 530 -9.64 -17.80 35.54
N SER A 531 -9.20 -17.60 34.31
CA SER A 531 -7.77 -17.59 33.98
C SER A 531 -7.31 -16.14 33.98
N GLY A 532 -6.48 -15.79 34.96
CA GLY A 532 -5.86 -14.48 35.13
C GLY A 532 -5.02 -14.05 33.93
N LYS A 533 -5.69 -13.46 32.94
CA LYS A 533 -5.05 -12.48 32.07
C LYS A 533 -4.85 -11.23 32.91
N ILE A 534 -3.60 -10.85 33.13
CA ILE A 534 -3.26 -9.51 33.61
C ILE A 534 -3.88 -8.56 32.58
N LEU A 535 -5.02 -7.94 32.93
CA LEU A 535 -5.56 -6.86 32.12
C LEU A 535 -4.50 -5.76 32.12
N GLU A 536 -4.18 -5.22 30.94
CA GLU A 536 -3.35 -4.03 30.84
C GLU A 536 -3.96 -2.93 31.74
N ASP A 537 -3.13 -2.23 32.54
CA ASP A 537 -3.60 -1.27 33.55
C ASP A 537 -4.57 -0.22 32.97
N SER A 538 -4.38 0.14 31.70
CA SER A 538 -5.24 1.02 30.90
C SER A 538 -6.67 0.49 30.76
N VAL A 539 -6.83 -0.79 30.40
CA VAL A 539 -8.12 -1.46 30.17
C VAL A 539 -8.85 -1.68 31.48
N TRP A 540 -8.14 -2.10 32.54
CA TRP A 540 -8.74 -2.26 33.87
C TRP A 540 -9.23 -0.93 34.41
N ARG A 541 -8.44 0.15 34.27
CA ARG A 541 -8.85 1.51 34.68
C ARG A 541 -10.12 1.95 33.96
N VAL A 542 -10.20 1.81 32.65
CA VAL A 542 -11.40 2.19 31.87
C VAL A 542 -12.63 1.40 32.31
N GLN A 543 -12.49 0.09 32.55
CA GLN A 543 -13.59 -0.74 33.05
C GLN A 543 -14.05 -0.30 34.44
N MET A 544 -13.13 -0.03 35.36
CA MET A 544 -13.46 0.43 36.71
C MET A 544 -14.08 1.82 36.69
N THR A 545 -13.56 2.75 35.88
CA THR A 545 -14.18 4.08 35.70
C THR A 545 -15.62 3.98 35.23
N ARG A 546 -15.93 3.09 34.27
CA ARG A 546 -17.32 2.87 33.82
C ARG A 546 -18.21 2.32 34.94
N LYS A 547 -17.73 1.36 35.73
CA LYS A 547 -18.46 0.81 36.87
C LYS A 547 -18.76 1.89 37.92
N PHE A 548 -17.76 2.68 38.30
CA PHE A 548 -17.95 3.78 39.26
C PHE A 548 -18.86 4.89 38.71
N ASN A 549 -18.72 5.27 37.44
CA ASN A 549 -19.63 6.24 36.81
C ASN A 549 -21.07 5.76 36.75
N SER A 550 -21.31 4.46 36.54
CA SER A 550 -22.66 3.89 36.59
C SER A 550 -23.26 4.01 38.00
N VAL A 551 -22.47 3.74 39.05
CA VAL A 551 -22.90 3.88 40.45
C VAL A 551 -23.21 5.34 40.77
N LEU A 552 -22.31 6.26 40.40
CA LEU A 552 -22.50 7.70 40.61
C LEU A 552 -23.73 8.24 39.87
N SER A 553 -23.97 7.77 38.65
CA SER A 553 -25.15 8.19 37.87
C SER A 553 -26.45 7.69 38.52
N ALA A 554 -26.45 6.47 39.06
CA ALA A 554 -27.61 5.90 39.76
C ALA A 554 -27.86 6.55 41.12
N SER A 555 -26.81 6.94 41.85
CA SER A 555 -26.92 7.60 43.15
C SER A 555 -27.15 9.11 43.06
N ALA A 556 -26.93 9.73 41.89
CA ALA A 556 -27.01 11.17 41.70
C ALA A 556 -28.36 11.77 42.10
N ALA A 557 -29.48 11.06 42.02
CA ALA A 557 -30.80 11.62 42.37
C ALA A 557 -31.20 11.47 43.86
N PHE A 558 -30.46 10.69 44.65
CA PHE A 558 -30.87 10.28 46.01
C PHE A 558 -29.82 10.66 47.06
N PRO A 559 -30.11 11.57 48.01
CA PRO A 559 -29.15 12.02 49.01
C PRO A 559 -28.54 10.90 49.86
N GLU A 560 -29.34 9.91 50.24
CA GLU A 560 -28.92 8.76 51.04
C GLU A 560 -27.95 7.85 50.26
N ALA A 561 -28.19 7.67 48.96
CA ALA A 561 -27.30 6.89 48.09
C ALA A 561 -25.97 7.59 47.82
N ARG A 562 -25.95 8.93 47.79
CA ARG A 562 -24.70 9.72 47.69
C ARG A 562 -23.85 9.52 48.94
N GLN A 563 -24.46 9.54 50.12
CA GLN A 563 -23.74 9.31 51.38
C GLN A 563 -23.08 7.92 51.43
N VAL A 564 -23.74 6.88 50.89
CA VAL A 564 -23.15 5.54 50.76
C VAL A 564 -21.96 5.55 49.79
N CYS A 565 -22.04 6.30 48.69
CA CYS A 565 -20.92 6.43 47.75
C CYS A 565 -19.71 7.13 48.39
N ASP A 566 -19.95 8.21 49.16
CA ASP A 566 -18.89 8.94 49.87
C ASP A 566 -18.21 8.08 50.93
N GLN A 567 -18.99 7.32 51.72
CA GLN A 567 -18.46 6.38 52.71
C GLN A 567 -17.67 5.24 52.06
N GLY A 568 -18.14 4.73 50.92
CA GLY A 568 -17.44 3.71 50.14
C GLY A 568 -16.10 4.23 49.59
N TYR A 569 -16.08 5.47 49.08
CA TYR A 569 -14.86 6.11 48.62
C TYR A 569 -13.83 6.28 49.73
N GLU A 570 -14.22 6.82 50.88
CA GLU A 570 -13.32 7.01 52.02
C GLU A 570 -12.77 5.67 52.54
N SER A 571 -13.60 4.62 52.57
CA SER A 571 -13.15 3.28 52.97
C SER A 571 -12.11 2.70 52.00
N ILE A 572 -12.33 2.84 50.69
CA ILE A 572 -11.39 2.38 49.66
C ILE A 572 -10.08 3.17 49.75
N LYS A 573 -10.17 4.49 49.89
CA LYS A 573 -9.01 5.38 49.99
C LYS A 573 -8.17 5.06 51.22
N HIS A 574 -8.80 4.91 52.39
CA HIS A 574 -8.11 4.54 53.62
C HIS A 574 -7.41 3.18 53.49
N PHE A 575 -8.04 2.20 52.85
CA PHE A 575 -7.41 0.91 52.59
C PHE A 575 -6.17 1.04 51.66
N LEU A 576 -6.27 1.83 50.61
CA LEU A 576 -5.17 2.05 49.66
C LEU A 576 -3.98 2.79 50.30
N ASP A 577 -4.26 3.81 51.12
CA ASP A 577 -3.23 4.56 51.83
C ASP A 577 -2.51 3.66 52.86
N ALA A 578 -3.24 2.80 53.59
CA ALA A 578 -2.66 1.82 54.52
C ALA A 578 -1.76 0.77 53.84
N GLN A 579 -2.10 0.33 52.62
CA GLN A 579 -1.26 -0.58 51.83
C GLN A 579 0.02 0.08 51.31
N ARG A 580 -0.04 1.40 51.08
CA ARG A 580 1.11 2.19 50.60
C ARG A 580 2.14 2.41 51.72
N ASP A 581 1.68 2.63 52.95
CA ASP A 581 2.56 2.79 54.12
C ASP A 581 3.22 1.48 54.57
N ALA A 582 2.57 0.32 54.38
CA ALA A 582 3.16 -0.99 54.67
C ALA A 582 4.35 -1.36 53.77
N SER A 583 4.45 -0.75 52.58
CA SER A 583 5.53 -1.01 51.61
C SER A 583 6.82 -0.21 51.84
N VAL A 584 6.86 0.67 52.86
CA VAL A 584 8.01 1.56 53.16
C VAL A 584 8.81 1.09 54.39
N VAL A 585 8.40 0.01 55.07
CA VAL A 585 9.08 -0.50 56.29
C VAL A 585 9.74 -1.88 56.03
N ASP A 586 10.75 -1.94 55.15
CA ASP A 586 11.71 -3.07 55.14
C ASP A 586 13.05 -2.74 54.44
N GLU A 587 13.69 -1.61 54.78
CA GLU A 587 15.08 -1.28 54.37
C GLU A 587 15.99 -0.99 55.58
N SER A 588 15.86 -1.75 56.67
CA SER A 588 16.82 -1.65 57.79
C SER A 588 17.16 -3.02 58.41
N ALA A 589 17.73 -3.92 57.60
CA ALA A 589 18.48 -5.07 58.12
C ALA A 589 19.76 -5.34 57.30
N SER A 590 20.88 -4.92 57.89
CA SER A 590 22.26 -5.43 57.74
C SER A 590 22.77 -5.77 56.33
N ARG A 591 23.55 -4.86 55.73
CA ARG A 591 24.58 -5.20 54.73
C ARG A 591 25.96 -4.83 55.27
N THR A 592 26.62 -5.80 55.90
CA THR A 592 28.06 -5.77 56.08
C THR A 592 28.72 -5.92 54.71
N ILE A 593 29.44 -4.90 54.25
CA ILE A 593 30.20 -4.92 53.00
C ILE A 593 31.49 -5.71 53.24
N LEU A 594 31.69 -6.80 52.51
CA LEU A 594 33.00 -7.48 52.40
C LEU A 594 33.68 -7.05 51.10
N ASP A 595 34.95 -6.68 51.21
CA ASP A 595 35.83 -6.14 50.17
C ASP A 595 36.16 -7.23 49.12
N PRO A 596 36.00 -6.97 47.79
CA PRO A 596 36.26 -7.98 46.78
C PRO A 596 37.77 -8.17 46.50
N PRO A 597 38.25 -9.42 46.35
CA PRO A 597 39.67 -9.68 46.12
C PRO A 597 40.14 -9.23 44.74
N ARG A 598 41.22 -8.45 44.75
CA ARG A 598 42.00 -8.04 43.56
C ARG A 598 42.76 -9.23 43.00
N SER A 599 42.32 -9.81 41.88
CA SER A 599 43.26 -10.24 40.83
C SER A 599 42.53 -10.47 39.49
N ARG A 600 43.09 -9.88 38.43
CA ARG A 600 42.78 -10.16 37.03
C ARG A 600 43.53 -11.43 36.60
N SER A 601 42.90 -12.28 35.80
CA SER A 601 43.60 -13.16 34.87
C SER A 601 43.29 -12.75 33.42
N LYS A 602 44.34 -12.68 32.61
CA LYS A 602 44.34 -12.34 31.19
C LYS A 602 43.90 -13.54 30.35
N GLY A 603 43.14 -13.25 29.29
CA GLY A 603 43.26 -13.90 27.98
C GLY A 603 42.59 -15.26 27.80
N GLN A 604 41.48 -15.26 27.05
CA GLN A 604 41.28 -16.09 25.87
C GLN A 604 40.26 -15.43 24.94
#